data_AF-A0A560X7M1-F1
#
_entry.id   AF-A0A560X7M1-F1
#
_cell.length_a   1.000
_cell.length_b   1.000
_cell.length_c   1.000
_cell.angle_alpha   90.00
_cell.angle_beta   90.00
_cell.angle_gamma   90.00
#
_symmetry.space_group_name_H-M   'P 1'
#
loop_
_entity.id
_entity.type
_entity.pdbx_description
1 polymer ?
#
loop_
_entity_poly.entity_id
_entity_poly.type
_entity_poly.pdbx_seq_one_letter_code
_entity_poly.pdbx_strand_id
1 'polypeptide(L)'
;MGKGLRGLWATVLTAFVTIMVSPSLAKAETRALLVGAWQFHSSQIMDLAGPENDLAAMETVIRGQGASDVTILRNEGVSRTTVETALHALGLRSKPGDWIFLYYTGHGALAEASVKGTRDGDTDQFLPLPGFDPDSKDAERFIVDKDFYTWLALYVPRGVQVLMMADTCHSGTLHRSVDPRAMGMTPRLTLGGRNVELGSRPAPRFASTLASVEGAALTATREDLPNLFYIGAARDDQIAWENALPVEGAPTRGFLTWSFEQGLTTPGADGRGMAADQDGDGKLTIGELGTYLNVQVRMLSGQRQESSIIIPPGREGQGLFATVPPPPAPPVAPPLPGLYVADVKARASVAGADHPWRVLIDGKGADFVWDNVRHVMLRRTGDMVAQNVKTLPQLRGVIDKWAAIEAMRPLLSEQRARLVVGPLDNGARYPSGAPVTLALQADGQRVAAPQYATVFNIASDGTVQRLFPVAPSDGDGRLAPGQSLPVLESQVIAPYGADHVVALVTPQPPEAFRVLLRTVENQRAANWLVAPIRELLAKSPGQASLSIGELYTGN
;
A
#
# COMPACT_ATOMS: atom_id res chain seq x y z
N MET A 1 55.14 -83.14 26.94
CA MET A 1 54.42 -82.85 25.68
C MET A 1 52.96 -83.21 25.91
N GLY A 2 51.95 -82.35 25.91
CA GLY A 2 51.81 -80.91 25.77
C GLY A 2 50.31 -80.55 25.80
N LYS A 3 50.01 -79.31 26.20
CA LYS A 3 48.76 -78.55 25.96
C LYS A 3 47.52 -79.02 26.74
N GLY A 4 46.79 -78.20 27.50
CA GLY A 4 46.72 -76.74 27.59
C GLY A 4 45.26 -76.32 27.54
N LEU A 5 44.68 -75.97 28.69
CA LEU A 5 43.37 -75.31 28.81
C LEU A 5 43.35 -74.02 27.98
N ARG A 6 42.30 -73.80 27.20
CA ARG A 6 41.91 -72.46 26.73
C ARG A 6 40.41 -72.30 26.89
N GLY A 7 40.04 -71.34 27.73
CA GLY A 7 38.66 -70.94 28.00
C GLY A 7 38.03 -70.19 26.83
N LEU A 8 36.72 -70.34 26.71
CA LEU A 8 35.85 -69.51 25.88
C LEU A 8 35.72 -68.13 26.53
N TRP A 9 36.12 -67.08 25.80
CA TRP A 9 35.66 -65.72 26.03
C TRP A 9 34.53 -65.45 25.04
N ALA A 10 33.32 -65.18 25.55
CA ALA A 10 32.20 -64.71 24.75
C ALA A 10 32.26 -63.17 24.69
N THR A 11 32.56 -62.63 23.51
CA THR A 11 32.54 -61.19 23.24
C THR A 11 31.09 -60.75 23.03
N VAL A 12 30.52 -60.00 23.96
CA VAL A 12 29.25 -59.29 23.77
C VAL A 12 29.54 -58.02 22.97
N LEU A 13 29.06 -57.97 21.73
CA LEU A 13 29.12 -56.79 20.88
C LEU A 13 27.93 -55.88 21.23
N THR A 14 28.17 -54.83 22.01
CA THR A 14 27.15 -53.81 22.31
C THR A 14 27.03 -52.87 21.11
N ALA A 15 25.96 -53.02 20.33
CA ALA A 15 25.63 -52.08 19.25
C ALA A 15 25.14 -50.75 19.85
N PHE A 16 25.97 -49.72 19.79
CA PHE A 16 25.55 -48.34 20.05
C PHE A 16 24.65 -47.87 18.89
N VAL A 17 23.34 -47.83 19.13
CA VAL A 17 22.40 -47.14 18.24
C VAL A 17 22.52 -45.65 18.53
N THR A 18 23.30 -44.95 17.72
CA THR A 18 23.36 -43.48 17.71
C THR A 18 22.04 -42.97 17.12
N ILE A 19 21.09 -42.59 17.98
CA ILE A 19 19.90 -41.86 17.56
C ILE A 19 20.38 -40.49 17.06
N MET A 20 20.54 -40.35 15.74
CA MET A 20 20.67 -39.03 15.12
C MET A 20 19.32 -38.33 15.27
N VAL A 21 19.16 -37.58 16.35
CA VAL A 21 18.14 -36.53 16.44
C VAL A 21 18.56 -35.48 15.42
N SER A 22 18.03 -35.57 14.20
CA SER A 22 18.09 -34.47 13.26
C SER A 22 17.49 -33.26 13.99
N PRO A 23 18.23 -32.15 14.18
CA PRO A 23 17.60 -30.95 14.71
C PRO A 23 16.46 -30.63 13.76
N SER A 24 15.22 -30.67 14.25
CA SER A 24 14.13 -30.02 13.53
C SER A 24 14.61 -28.59 13.31
N LEU A 25 14.82 -28.18 12.06
CA LEU A 25 14.98 -26.76 11.75
C LEU A 25 13.78 -26.07 12.40
N ALA A 26 14.02 -25.39 13.51
CA ALA A 26 12.97 -24.63 14.17
C ALA A 26 12.45 -23.65 13.11
N LYS A 27 11.16 -23.77 12.80
CA LYS A 27 10.51 -22.89 11.82
C LYS A 27 10.65 -21.45 12.32
N ALA A 28 11.17 -20.56 11.48
CA ALA A 28 11.25 -19.13 11.79
C ALA A 28 9.85 -18.63 12.22
N GLU A 29 9.77 -18.04 13.41
CA GLU A 29 8.52 -17.55 13.98
C GLU A 29 8.29 -16.10 13.56
N THR A 30 7.02 -15.74 13.35
CA THR A 30 6.61 -14.33 13.23
C THR A 30 5.93 -13.92 14.52
N ARG A 31 6.42 -12.84 15.12
CA ARG A 31 5.80 -12.18 16.28
C ARG A 31 5.36 -10.78 15.90
N ALA A 32 4.37 -10.24 16.58
CA ALA A 32 3.87 -8.91 16.26
C ALA A 32 3.60 -8.05 17.49
N LEU A 33 3.88 -6.75 17.37
CA LEU A 33 3.40 -5.70 18.25
C LEU A 33 2.54 -4.75 17.41
N LEU A 34 1.24 -4.76 17.68
CA LEU A 34 0.26 -3.90 17.00
C LEU A 34 -0.15 -2.78 17.96
N VAL A 35 0.06 -1.53 17.57
CA VAL A 35 -0.21 -0.35 18.39
C VAL A 35 -1.19 0.56 17.66
N GLY A 36 -2.28 0.93 18.32
CA GLY A 36 -3.25 1.87 17.75
C GLY A 36 -3.68 2.94 18.74
N ALA A 37 -3.68 4.18 18.26
CA ALA A 37 -4.14 5.35 18.99
C ALA A 37 -5.14 6.13 18.14
N TRP A 38 -6.40 6.19 18.59
CA TRP A 38 -7.47 6.92 17.91
C TRP A 38 -8.39 7.71 18.83
N GLN A 39 -8.30 7.49 20.15
CA GLN A 39 -8.97 8.30 21.17
C GLN A 39 -7.92 9.07 21.95
N PHE A 40 -7.83 10.39 21.71
CA PHE A 40 -6.76 11.21 22.27
C PHE A 40 -7.15 11.95 23.54
N HIS A 41 -8.46 12.15 23.76
CA HIS A 41 -8.99 12.91 24.90
C HIS A 41 -8.35 14.31 25.04
N SER A 42 -8.01 14.92 23.91
CA SER A 42 -7.35 16.23 23.82
C SER A 42 -8.22 17.17 23.01
N SER A 43 -8.34 18.43 23.43
CA SER A 43 -9.02 19.46 22.63
C SER A 43 -8.21 19.89 21.40
N GLN A 44 -6.93 19.52 21.34
CA GLN A 44 -6.01 19.89 20.27
C GLN A 44 -5.80 18.77 19.24
N ILE A 45 -6.12 17.53 19.61
CA ILE A 45 -5.97 16.36 18.74
C ILE A 45 -7.33 15.71 18.59
N MET A 46 -7.85 15.71 17.36
CA MET A 46 -9.10 15.03 17.05
C MET A 46 -8.94 13.51 17.06
N ASP A 47 -10.02 12.83 17.45
CA ASP A 47 -10.11 11.38 17.34
C ASP A 47 -10.19 10.92 15.87
N LEU A 48 -9.75 9.68 15.62
CA LEU A 48 -9.76 9.05 14.29
C LEU A 48 -10.75 7.87 14.26
N ALA A 49 -11.31 7.59 13.09
CA ALA A 49 -12.25 6.48 12.90
C ALA A 49 -11.56 5.22 12.35
N GLY A 50 -10.43 5.38 11.66
CA GLY A 50 -9.74 4.27 10.98
C GLY A 50 -8.89 3.34 11.86
N PRO A 51 -8.13 3.81 12.87
CA PRO A 51 -7.13 2.97 13.53
C PRO A 51 -7.68 1.75 14.27
N GLU A 52 -8.91 1.80 14.78
CA GLU A 52 -9.58 0.64 15.40
C GLU A 52 -9.75 -0.49 14.37
N ASN A 53 -10.27 -0.15 13.19
CA ASN A 53 -10.54 -1.09 12.12
C ASN A 53 -9.24 -1.61 11.49
N ASP A 54 -8.23 -0.74 11.39
CA ASP A 54 -6.88 -1.08 10.95
C ASP A 54 -6.22 -2.12 11.86
N LEU A 55 -6.26 -1.92 13.18
CA LEU A 55 -5.70 -2.88 14.13
C LEU A 55 -6.37 -4.26 14.02
N ALA A 56 -7.69 -4.30 13.94
CA ALA A 56 -8.45 -5.55 13.82
C ALA A 56 -8.06 -6.33 12.55
N ALA A 57 -7.90 -5.62 11.44
CA ALA A 57 -7.46 -6.23 10.19
C ALA A 57 -6.00 -6.70 10.23
N MET A 58 -5.08 -5.91 10.79
CA MET A 58 -3.68 -6.32 10.91
C MET A 58 -3.51 -7.52 11.83
N GLU A 59 -4.29 -7.61 12.92
CA GLU A 59 -4.34 -8.81 13.75
C GLU A 59 -4.78 -10.04 12.94
N THR A 60 -5.86 -9.91 12.18
CA THR A 60 -6.39 -10.99 11.33
C THR A 60 -5.36 -11.44 10.30
N VAL A 61 -4.76 -10.49 9.58
CA VAL A 61 -3.75 -10.75 8.54
C VAL A 61 -2.54 -11.43 9.13
N ILE A 62 -1.92 -10.88 10.18
CA ILE A 62 -0.65 -11.42 10.68
C ILE A 62 -0.81 -12.80 11.33
N ARG A 63 -1.95 -13.05 11.98
CA ARG A 63 -2.30 -14.40 12.48
C ARG A 63 -2.54 -15.37 11.33
N GLY A 64 -3.20 -14.94 10.26
CA GLY A 64 -3.34 -15.71 9.01
C GLY A 64 -2.00 -16.06 8.37
N GLN A 65 -1.00 -15.19 8.53
CA GLN A 65 0.39 -15.43 8.12
C GLN A 65 1.21 -16.28 9.11
N GLY A 66 0.56 -16.85 10.13
CA GLY A 66 1.16 -17.82 11.05
C GLY A 66 1.74 -17.23 12.33
N ALA A 67 1.52 -15.94 12.62
CA ALA A 67 1.94 -15.35 13.89
C ALA A 67 1.05 -15.82 15.05
N SER A 68 1.65 -16.52 16.01
CA SER A 68 0.98 -16.96 17.25
C SER A 68 1.19 -15.99 18.41
N ASP A 69 2.37 -15.34 18.48
CA ASP A 69 2.74 -14.36 19.51
C ASP A 69 2.45 -12.94 19.00
N VAL A 70 1.25 -12.43 19.31
CA VAL A 70 0.78 -11.11 18.89
C VAL A 70 0.37 -10.32 20.13
N THR A 71 1.09 -9.22 20.40
CA THR A 71 0.77 -8.26 21.45
C THR A 71 0.05 -7.05 20.83
N ILE A 72 -1.02 -6.58 21.46
CA ILE A 72 -1.84 -5.49 20.93
C ILE A 72 -2.07 -4.43 22.00
N LEU A 73 -1.72 -3.19 21.70
CA LEU A 73 -1.92 -2.03 22.56
C LEU A 73 -2.94 -1.08 21.90
N ARG A 74 -3.95 -0.66 22.66
CA ARG A 74 -5.10 0.11 22.18
C ARG A 74 -5.35 1.31 23.09
N ASN A 75 -5.50 2.49 22.51
CA ASN A 75 -5.85 3.75 23.19
C ASN A 75 -5.18 3.90 24.57
N GLU A 76 -5.95 3.93 25.66
CA GLU A 76 -5.44 4.16 27.03
C GLU A 76 -4.34 3.17 27.48
N GLY A 77 -4.26 1.99 26.86
CA GLY A 77 -3.17 1.03 27.08
C GLY A 77 -1.86 1.38 26.37
N VAL A 78 -1.84 2.44 25.56
CA VAL A 78 -0.68 2.92 24.80
C VAL A 78 -0.03 4.07 25.55
N SER A 79 1.16 3.82 26.09
CA SER A 79 2.09 4.82 26.59
C SER A 79 3.49 4.51 26.08
N ARG A 80 4.42 5.45 26.21
CA ARG A 80 5.83 5.20 25.91
C ARG A 80 6.34 3.95 26.63
N THR A 81 6.07 3.85 27.94
CA THR A 81 6.47 2.70 28.76
C THR A 81 5.83 1.38 28.31
N THR A 82 4.53 1.35 27.95
CA THR A 82 3.89 0.08 27.54
C THR A 82 4.40 -0.41 26.20
N VAL A 83 4.63 0.49 25.24
CA VAL A 83 5.22 0.16 23.93
C VAL A 83 6.64 -0.37 24.08
N GLU A 84 7.49 0.32 24.84
CA GLU A 84 8.87 -0.09 25.11
C GLU A 84 8.92 -1.47 25.78
N THR A 85 8.06 -1.69 26.79
CA THR A 85 7.97 -2.97 27.52
C THR A 85 7.56 -4.12 26.60
N ALA A 86 6.56 -3.90 25.74
CA ALA A 86 6.11 -4.91 24.79
C ALA A 86 7.20 -5.28 23.77
N LEU A 87 7.90 -4.27 23.23
CA LEU A 87 9.00 -4.49 22.28
C LEU A 87 10.16 -5.23 22.94
N HIS A 88 10.55 -4.86 24.16
CA HIS A 88 11.57 -5.57 24.93
C HIS A 88 11.19 -7.03 25.19
N ALA A 89 9.94 -7.29 25.59
CA ALA A 89 9.45 -8.64 25.84
C ALA A 89 9.48 -9.51 24.59
N LEU A 90 9.13 -8.96 23.42
CA LEU A 90 9.25 -9.66 22.13
C LEU A 90 10.70 -9.97 21.78
N GLY A 91 11.60 -9.00 21.98
CA GLY A 91 13.04 -9.15 21.76
C GLY A 91 13.64 -10.33 22.54
N LEU A 92 13.31 -10.45 23.84
CA LEU A 92 13.78 -11.53 24.72
C LEU A 92 13.42 -12.95 24.26
N ARG A 93 12.30 -13.09 23.54
CA ARG A 93 11.83 -14.40 23.05
C ARG A 93 12.28 -14.69 21.62
N SER A 94 12.82 -13.71 20.92
CA SER A 94 13.13 -13.82 19.50
C SER A 94 14.50 -14.43 19.23
N LYS A 95 14.57 -15.26 18.19
CA LYS A 95 15.76 -16.02 17.79
C LYS A 95 16.20 -15.62 16.38
N PRO A 96 17.49 -15.77 16.03
CA PRO A 96 17.95 -15.55 14.67
C PRO A 96 17.09 -16.29 13.63
N GLY A 97 16.65 -15.58 12.59
CA GLY A 97 15.74 -16.07 11.56
C GLY A 97 14.27 -15.66 11.78
N ASP A 98 13.88 -15.28 12.99
CA ASP A 98 12.51 -14.84 13.29
C ASP A 98 12.20 -13.46 12.69
N TRP A 99 10.91 -13.16 12.58
CA TRP A 99 10.37 -11.85 12.23
C TRP A 99 9.66 -11.19 13.43
N ILE A 100 9.84 -9.88 13.57
CA ILE A 100 8.98 -9.00 14.37
C ILE A 100 8.25 -8.05 13.41
N PHE A 101 6.92 -8.08 13.43
CA PHE A 101 6.06 -7.09 12.79
C PHE A 101 5.67 -6.02 13.81
N LEU A 102 6.25 -4.83 13.68
CA LEU A 102 5.90 -3.67 14.49
C LEU A 102 4.96 -2.78 13.68
N TYR A 103 3.71 -2.66 14.10
CA TYR A 103 2.69 -1.91 13.39
C TYR A 103 2.14 -0.78 14.26
N TYR A 104 2.06 0.42 13.68
CA TYR A 104 1.40 1.57 14.30
C TYR A 104 0.33 2.17 13.37
N THR A 105 -0.81 2.54 13.95
CA THR A 105 -1.86 3.31 13.27
C THR A 105 -2.41 4.40 14.20
N GLY A 106 -2.56 5.61 13.67
CA GLY A 106 -2.98 6.78 14.42
C GLY A 106 -2.47 8.08 13.81
N HIS A 107 -2.42 9.14 14.60
CA HIS A 107 -1.83 10.41 14.21
C HIS A 107 -0.30 10.39 14.26
N GLY A 108 0.29 11.32 13.54
CA GLY A 108 1.69 11.70 13.63
C GLY A 108 1.81 13.23 13.60
N ALA A 109 2.96 13.72 14.04
CA ALA A 109 3.25 15.15 14.08
C ALA A 109 4.76 15.42 14.01
N LEU A 110 5.11 16.70 13.91
CA LEU A 110 6.47 17.22 13.96
C LEU A 110 6.77 17.88 15.29
N ALA A 111 7.98 17.68 15.77
CA ALA A 111 8.55 18.36 16.92
C ALA A 111 9.82 19.10 16.53
N GLU A 112 10.19 20.11 17.33
CA GLU A 112 11.53 20.70 17.26
C GLU A 112 12.57 19.65 17.66
N ALA A 113 13.62 19.50 16.85
CA ALA A 113 14.66 18.54 17.14
C ALA A 113 15.42 18.92 18.42
N SER A 114 15.69 17.91 19.25
CA SER A 114 16.48 18.10 20.49
C SER A 114 17.92 18.59 20.24
N VAL A 115 18.46 18.30 19.06
CA VAL A 115 19.77 18.78 18.58
C VAL A 115 19.59 19.33 17.17
N LYS A 116 19.79 20.64 17.00
CA LYS A 116 19.64 21.37 15.73
C LYS A 116 20.95 21.39 14.92
N GLY A 117 20.84 21.65 13.62
CA GLY A 117 21.98 21.78 12.71
C GLY A 117 22.71 20.46 12.46
N THR A 118 22.04 19.33 12.69
CA THR A 118 22.56 17.99 12.38
C THR A 118 22.14 17.55 10.98
N ARG A 119 22.67 16.42 10.51
CA ARG A 119 22.24 15.80 9.25
C ARG A 119 20.75 15.46 9.25
N ASP A 120 20.17 15.21 10.41
CA ASP A 120 18.77 14.79 10.57
C ASP A 120 17.79 16.00 10.57
N GLY A 121 18.31 17.22 10.38
CA GLY A 121 17.52 18.44 10.31
C GLY A 121 17.20 19.04 11.68
N ASP A 122 16.29 20.02 11.67
CA ASP A 122 15.87 20.78 12.85
C ASP A 122 14.51 20.31 13.41
N THR A 123 13.97 19.20 12.86
CA THR A 123 12.67 18.65 13.24
C THR A 123 12.73 17.15 13.46
N ASP A 124 12.00 16.67 14.47
CA ASP A 124 11.81 15.26 14.77
C ASP A 124 10.38 14.81 14.41
N GLN A 125 10.23 13.63 13.83
CA GLN A 125 8.93 12.99 13.63
C GLN A 125 8.53 12.25 14.91
N PHE A 126 7.30 12.46 15.38
CA PHE A 126 6.80 11.78 16.57
C PHE A 126 5.36 11.28 16.43
N LEU A 127 5.04 10.31 17.29
CA LEU A 127 3.72 9.73 17.47
C LEU A 127 3.11 10.30 18.75
N PRO A 128 2.11 11.20 18.68
CA PRO A 128 1.32 11.54 19.86
C PRO A 128 0.56 10.29 20.30
N LEU A 129 0.47 10.08 21.61
CA LEU A 129 -0.28 8.99 22.22
C LEU A 129 -1.53 9.53 22.93
N PRO A 130 -2.46 8.66 23.35
CA PRO A 130 -3.65 9.06 24.09
C PRO A 130 -3.32 9.86 25.35
N GLY A 131 -3.97 11.00 25.51
CA GLY A 131 -3.69 11.98 26.56
C GLY A 131 -2.52 12.93 26.25
N PHE A 132 -1.98 12.93 25.03
CA PHE A 132 -0.96 13.91 24.65
C PHE A 132 -1.52 15.33 24.65
N ASP A 133 -0.81 16.18 25.39
CA ASP A 133 -1.02 17.62 25.43
C ASP A 133 0.37 18.27 25.23
N PRO A 134 0.59 19.04 24.15
CA PRO A 134 1.89 19.67 23.90
C PRO A 134 2.28 20.67 25.00
N ASP A 135 1.33 21.17 25.79
CA ASP A 135 1.61 22.08 26.91
C ASP A 135 2.05 21.33 28.18
N SER A 136 1.76 20.02 28.29
CA SER A 136 2.07 19.21 29.48
C SER A 136 3.51 18.70 29.54
N LYS A 137 4.20 18.62 28.38
CA LYS A 137 5.53 18.02 28.21
C LYS A 137 5.66 16.60 28.80
N ASP A 138 4.57 15.83 28.92
CA ASP A 138 4.58 14.46 29.46
C ASP A 138 5.22 13.45 28.48
N ALA A 139 6.38 12.93 28.85
CA ALA A 139 7.14 11.97 28.04
C ALA A 139 6.51 10.57 27.95
N GLU A 140 5.49 10.26 28.74
CA GLU A 140 4.72 9.02 28.56
C GLU A 140 3.71 9.09 27.41
N ARG A 141 3.46 10.29 26.89
CA ARG A 141 2.39 10.58 25.92
C ARG A 141 2.88 10.80 24.50
N PHE A 142 4.16 10.58 24.22
CA PHE A 142 4.69 10.61 22.87
C PHE A 142 5.85 9.63 22.68
N ILE A 143 6.10 9.26 21.43
CA ILE A 143 7.28 8.48 21.03
C ILE A 143 7.90 9.15 19.81
N VAL A 144 9.19 9.46 19.86
CA VAL A 144 9.93 10.00 18.71
C VAL A 144 10.50 8.84 17.91
N ASP A 145 10.65 8.99 16.59
CA ASP A 145 11.19 7.93 15.72
C ASP A 145 12.54 7.36 16.21
N LYS A 146 13.42 8.22 16.74
CA LYS A 146 14.71 7.86 17.36
C LYS A 146 14.57 6.95 18.58
N ASP A 147 13.45 7.01 19.33
CA ASP A 147 13.20 6.07 20.42
C ASP A 147 13.07 4.64 19.89
N PHE A 148 12.35 4.44 18.78
CA PHE A 148 12.24 3.11 18.16
C PHE A 148 13.59 2.60 17.69
N TYR A 149 14.44 3.43 17.06
CA TYR A 149 15.74 2.96 16.60
C TYR A 149 16.62 2.51 17.77
N THR A 150 16.64 3.30 18.85
CA THR A 150 17.36 2.94 20.08
C THR A 150 16.81 1.66 20.71
N TRP A 151 15.49 1.51 20.82
CA TRP A 151 14.89 0.28 21.37
C TRP A 151 15.16 -0.94 20.51
N LEU A 152 15.07 -0.83 19.18
CA LEU A 152 15.38 -1.93 18.26
C LEU A 152 16.86 -2.33 18.37
N ALA A 153 17.78 -1.36 18.45
CA ALA A 153 19.21 -1.62 18.62
C ALA A 153 19.54 -2.34 19.93
N LEU A 154 18.81 -2.03 21.02
CA LEU A 154 19.05 -2.60 22.34
C LEU A 154 18.31 -3.93 22.56
N TYR A 155 17.09 -4.06 22.05
CA TYR A 155 16.18 -5.13 22.46
C TYR A 155 16.02 -6.22 21.42
N VAL A 156 16.32 -5.97 20.16
CA VAL A 156 16.12 -6.95 19.08
C VAL A 156 17.45 -7.57 18.65
N PRO A 157 17.61 -8.90 18.74
CA PRO A 157 18.79 -9.60 18.22
C PRO A 157 19.04 -9.30 16.74
N ARG A 158 20.30 -9.04 16.34
CA ARG A 158 20.66 -8.70 14.94
C ARG A 158 20.25 -9.76 13.90
N GLY A 159 20.07 -11.01 14.33
CA GLY A 159 19.58 -12.09 13.46
C GLY A 159 18.06 -12.11 13.23
N VAL A 160 17.29 -11.30 13.97
CA VAL A 160 15.83 -11.16 13.86
C VAL A 160 15.52 -10.05 12.89
N GLN A 161 14.63 -10.30 11.93
CA GLN A 161 14.18 -9.29 10.97
C GLN A 161 13.03 -8.47 11.57
N VAL A 162 12.99 -7.17 11.30
CA VAL A 162 11.93 -6.28 11.79
C VAL A 162 11.27 -5.61 10.59
N LEU A 163 9.96 -5.83 10.42
CA LEU A 163 9.15 -4.99 9.55
C LEU A 163 8.42 -3.98 10.44
N MET A 164 8.81 -2.71 10.36
CA MET A 164 8.09 -1.61 10.96
C MET A 164 7.18 -0.97 9.92
N MET A 165 5.88 -0.94 10.19
CA MET A 165 4.88 -0.31 9.34
C MET A 165 4.10 0.74 10.13
N ALA A 166 4.03 1.96 9.61
CA ALA A 166 3.39 3.09 10.28
C ALA A 166 2.36 3.75 9.35
N ASP A 167 1.08 3.59 9.66
CA ASP A 167 -0.03 4.22 8.93
C ASP A 167 -0.42 5.55 9.58
N THR A 168 0.47 6.53 9.41
CA THR A 168 0.46 7.86 10.03
C THR A 168 1.17 8.89 9.12
N CYS A 169 1.01 10.19 9.41
CA CYS A 169 1.70 11.29 8.71
C CYS A 169 2.26 12.30 9.71
N HIS A 170 3.39 12.94 9.40
CA HIS A 170 4.06 13.88 10.31
C HIS A 170 4.02 15.33 9.83
N SER A 171 4.17 15.59 8.53
CA SER A 171 4.51 16.91 7.97
C SER A 171 3.69 17.36 6.75
N GLY A 172 2.82 16.49 6.23
CA GLY A 172 2.30 16.57 4.86
C GLY A 172 1.62 17.88 4.47
N THR A 173 1.75 18.24 3.18
CA THR A 173 1.05 19.38 2.56
C THR A 173 -0.19 18.92 1.79
N LEU A 174 -1.27 19.70 1.82
CA LEU A 174 -2.46 19.42 1.02
C LEU A 174 -2.24 19.89 -0.43
N HIS A 175 -1.98 18.93 -1.34
CA HIS A 175 -1.67 19.22 -2.76
C HIS A 175 -2.90 19.38 -3.66
N ARG A 176 -4.11 19.10 -3.17
CA ARG A 176 -5.35 19.20 -3.96
C ARG A 176 -6.54 19.60 -3.11
N SER A 177 -7.41 20.47 -3.65
CA SER A 177 -8.67 20.82 -3.02
C SER A 177 -9.64 19.63 -2.99
N VAL A 178 -10.49 19.60 -1.95
CA VAL A 178 -11.53 18.60 -1.75
C VAL A 178 -12.88 19.30 -1.86
N ASP A 179 -13.78 18.80 -2.71
CA ASP A 179 -15.11 19.39 -2.83
C ASP A 179 -15.97 19.04 -1.59
N PRO A 180 -16.53 20.05 -0.88
CA PRO A 180 -17.27 19.82 0.36
C PRO A 180 -18.60 19.08 0.16
N ARG A 181 -19.08 18.93 -1.08
CA ARG A 181 -20.28 18.12 -1.38
C ARG A 181 -20.03 16.62 -1.27
N ALA A 182 -18.77 16.20 -1.32
CA ALA A 182 -18.37 14.84 -1.00
C ALA A 182 -18.00 14.74 0.48
N MET A 183 -18.30 13.60 1.10
CA MET A 183 -17.80 13.25 2.43
C MET A 183 -16.29 13.02 2.30
N GLY A 184 -15.49 14.04 2.59
CA GLY A 184 -14.05 14.07 2.32
C GLY A 184 -13.23 13.08 3.16
N MET A 185 -11.96 12.91 2.78
CA MET A 185 -11.00 12.07 3.50
C MET A 185 -10.53 12.77 4.78
N THR A 186 -10.21 12.00 5.81
CA THR A 186 -9.64 12.53 7.06
C THR A 186 -8.13 12.37 7.07
N PRO A 187 -7.34 13.43 7.30
CA PRO A 187 -5.89 13.32 7.38
C PRO A 187 -5.47 12.68 8.72
N ARG A 188 -4.45 11.81 8.68
CA ARG A 188 -3.79 11.23 9.87
C ARG A 188 -2.63 12.09 10.37
N LEU A 189 -2.86 13.41 10.32
CA LEU A 189 -1.94 14.45 10.73
C LEU A 189 -2.64 15.27 11.82
N THR A 190 -1.91 15.65 12.85
CA THR A 190 -2.44 16.50 13.93
C THR A 190 -1.64 17.79 14.11
N LEU A 191 -2.09 18.66 15.02
CA LEU A 191 -1.47 19.94 15.39
C LEU A 191 -1.27 20.90 14.21
N GLY A 192 -2.04 20.70 13.13
CA GLY A 192 -1.96 21.49 11.91
C GLY A 192 -0.58 21.43 11.22
N GLY A 193 0.20 20.36 11.43
CA GLY A 193 1.55 20.23 10.88
C GLY A 193 2.58 21.18 11.51
N ARG A 194 2.24 21.82 12.64
CA ARG A 194 3.17 22.72 13.36
C ARG A 194 4.19 21.91 14.14
N ASN A 195 5.42 22.43 14.19
CA ASN A 195 6.43 21.93 15.13
C ASN A 195 6.04 22.31 16.56
N VAL A 196 6.08 21.33 17.45
CA VAL A 196 5.92 21.55 18.90
C VAL A 196 7.22 21.25 19.65
N GLU A 197 7.38 21.86 20.83
CA GLU A 197 8.49 21.52 21.72
C GLU A 197 8.08 20.32 22.60
N LEU A 198 8.82 19.22 22.54
CA LEU A 198 8.57 18.05 23.37
C LEU A 198 9.31 18.12 24.71
N GLY A 199 8.79 17.39 25.71
CA GLY A 199 9.49 17.18 26.97
C GLY A 199 10.77 16.35 26.83
N SER A 200 11.58 16.31 27.88
CA SER A 200 12.80 15.48 27.89
C SER A 200 12.44 13.99 27.84
N ARG A 201 13.04 13.28 26.89
CA ARG A 201 12.83 11.83 26.72
C ARG A 201 13.59 11.04 27.81
N PRO A 202 12.94 10.07 28.47
CA PRO A 202 13.63 9.20 29.43
C PRO A 202 14.58 8.25 28.71
N ALA A 203 15.63 7.81 29.41
CA ALA A 203 16.52 6.76 28.94
C ALA A 203 15.76 5.42 28.77
N PRO A 204 16.25 4.51 27.92
CA PRO A 204 15.68 3.16 27.80
C PRO A 204 15.60 2.46 29.16
N ARG A 205 14.46 1.83 29.44
CA ARG A 205 14.10 1.28 30.76
C ARG A 205 14.77 -0.05 31.06
N PHE A 206 15.07 -0.83 30.03
CA PHE A 206 15.59 -2.18 30.15
C PHE A 206 17.04 -2.26 29.67
N ALA A 207 17.78 -3.21 30.23
CA ALA A 207 19.10 -3.58 29.75
C ALA A 207 19.01 -4.16 28.32
N SER A 208 20.13 -4.07 27.58
CA SER A 208 20.24 -4.69 26.26
C SER A 208 20.02 -6.20 26.33
N THR A 209 19.32 -6.75 25.34
CA THR A 209 19.17 -8.21 25.17
C THR A 209 20.37 -8.82 24.44
N LEU A 210 21.27 -7.98 23.90
CA LEU A 210 22.49 -8.38 23.23
C LEU A 210 23.62 -8.60 24.26
N ALA A 211 24.21 -9.80 24.26
CA ALA A 211 25.38 -10.08 25.08
C ALA A 211 26.57 -9.22 24.59
N SER A 212 27.13 -8.41 25.50
CA SER A 212 28.31 -7.56 25.29
C SER A 212 28.24 -6.63 24.09
N VAL A 213 27.67 -5.44 24.30
CA VAL A 213 28.11 -4.24 23.57
C VAL A 213 28.57 -3.25 24.63
N GLU A 214 29.84 -3.35 25.04
CA GLU A 214 30.51 -2.21 25.68
C GLU A 214 30.38 -1.02 24.73
N GLY A 215 29.63 0.00 25.12
CA GLY A 215 29.42 1.21 24.32
C GLY A 215 28.31 1.15 23.26
N ALA A 216 27.25 0.34 23.46
CA ALA A 216 26.03 0.48 22.63
C ALA A 216 25.60 1.95 22.61
N ALA A 217 25.56 2.57 21.44
CA ALA A 217 25.24 3.98 21.32
C ALA A 217 23.86 4.24 21.95
N LEU A 218 23.81 5.14 22.94
CA LEU A 218 22.56 5.67 23.52
C LEU A 218 21.70 6.42 22.48
N THR A 219 22.22 6.57 21.26
CA THR A 219 21.61 7.18 20.09
C THR A 219 21.90 6.30 18.87
N ALA A 220 20.94 5.49 18.45
CA ALA A 220 21.01 4.73 17.20
C ALA A 220 20.26 5.48 16.09
N THR A 221 20.78 5.45 14.87
CA THR A 221 20.02 5.87 13.68
C THR A 221 19.43 4.67 12.96
N ARG A 222 18.55 4.93 11.98
CA ARG A 222 18.00 3.88 11.13
C ARG A 222 19.10 3.12 10.37
N GLU A 223 20.18 3.79 9.98
CA GLU A 223 21.30 3.17 9.24
C GLU A 223 22.07 2.14 10.08
N ASP A 224 22.00 2.24 11.41
CA ASP A 224 22.63 1.29 12.34
C ASP A 224 21.87 -0.06 12.44
N LEU A 225 20.69 -0.15 11.81
CA LEU A 225 19.74 -1.26 11.90
C LEU A 225 19.60 -2.01 10.55
N PRO A 226 20.57 -2.87 10.17
CA PRO A 226 20.56 -3.59 8.88
C PRO A 226 19.45 -4.66 8.76
N ASN A 227 18.73 -4.92 9.84
CA ASN A 227 17.61 -5.85 9.95
C ASN A 227 16.25 -5.14 10.02
N LEU A 228 16.21 -3.81 9.91
CA LEU A 228 14.98 -3.02 9.91
C LEU A 228 14.52 -2.71 8.47
N PHE A 229 13.32 -3.14 8.14
CA PHE A 229 12.55 -2.75 6.97
C PHE A 229 11.46 -1.79 7.42
N TYR A 230 11.30 -0.65 6.75
CA TYR A 230 10.33 0.37 7.14
C TYR A 230 9.35 0.69 6.00
N ILE A 231 8.06 0.78 6.35
CA ILE A 231 6.98 1.18 5.45
C ILE A 231 6.14 2.26 6.14
N GLY A 232 6.26 3.50 5.68
CA GLY A 232 5.41 4.63 6.08
C GLY A 232 4.29 4.87 5.08
N ALA A 233 3.14 5.37 5.56
CA ALA A 233 1.96 5.57 4.73
C ALA A 233 2.11 6.69 3.69
N ALA A 234 2.93 7.69 3.95
CA ALA A 234 3.13 8.84 3.07
C ALA A 234 4.61 9.20 2.96
N ARG A 235 4.98 9.87 1.87
CA ARG A 235 6.24 10.62 1.76
C ARG A 235 6.22 11.84 2.71
N ASP A 236 7.39 12.38 3.01
CA ASP A 236 7.54 13.48 3.97
C ASP A 236 6.76 14.75 3.57
N ASP A 237 6.51 14.97 2.28
CA ASP A 237 5.74 16.11 1.76
C ASP A 237 4.24 15.79 1.56
N GLN A 238 3.79 14.58 1.90
CA GLN A 238 2.44 14.07 1.62
C GLN A 238 1.67 13.71 2.89
N ILE A 239 0.34 13.65 2.75
CA ILE A 239 -0.58 13.32 3.84
C ILE A 239 -1.00 11.85 3.73
N ALA A 240 -0.98 11.14 4.86
CA ALA A 240 -1.63 9.85 5.01
C ALA A 240 -3.12 10.05 5.32
N TRP A 241 -3.99 9.38 4.57
CA TRP A 241 -5.44 9.57 4.65
C TRP A 241 -6.16 8.33 5.18
N GLU A 242 -7.29 8.58 5.84
CA GLU A 242 -8.32 7.57 6.06
C GLU A 242 -9.65 7.96 5.42
N ASN A 243 -10.34 6.95 4.89
CA ASN A 243 -11.67 7.10 4.31
C ASN A 243 -12.43 5.76 4.37
N ALA A 244 -13.74 5.81 4.16
CA ALA A 244 -14.51 4.64 3.79
C ALA A 244 -13.95 4.06 2.48
N LEU A 245 -13.77 2.75 2.44
CA LEU A 245 -13.12 2.05 1.33
C LEU A 245 -14.09 1.77 0.18
N PRO A 246 -13.60 1.36 -1.02
CA PRO A 246 -14.41 1.03 -2.21
C PRO A 246 -15.37 -0.17 -2.10
N VAL A 247 -15.77 -0.55 -0.89
CA VAL A 247 -16.56 -1.75 -0.64
C VAL A 247 -17.76 -1.34 0.22
N GLU A 248 -18.94 -1.76 -0.17
CA GLU A 248 -20.18 -1.49 0.56
C GLU A 248 -20.05 -1.93 2.02
N GLY A 249 -20.36 -0.99 2.92
CA GLY A 249 -20.31 -1.23 4.36
C GLY A 249 -18.89 -1.34 4.93
N ALA A 250 -17.84 -1.15 4.12
CA ALA A 250 -16.48 -1.19 4.63
C ALA A 250 -16.25 -0.05 5.63
N PRO A 251 -15.60 -0.35 6.77
CA PRO A 251 -15.26 0.68 7.73
C PRO A 251 -14.24 1.66 7.16
N THR A 252 -14.11 2.82 7.80
CA THR A 252 -12.99 3.74 7.56
C THR A 252 -11.67 3.02 7.86
N ARG A 253 -10.70 3.14 6.97
CA ARG A 253 -9.37 2.52 7.08
C ARG A 253 -8.30 3.45 6.53
N GLY A 254 -7.05 3.27 6.96
CA GLY A 254 -5.90 3.90 6.33
C GLY A 254 -5.58 3.24 4.98
N PHE A 255 -5.21 4.03 3.97
CA PHE A 255 -4.95 3.48 2.63
C PHE A 255 -3.76 2.52 2.60
N LEU A 256 -2.73 2.76 3.42
CA LEU A 256 -1.59 1.84 3.52
C LEU A 256 -2.04 0.51 4.13
N THR A 257 -2.77 0.56 5.24
CA THR A 257 -3.23 -0.64 5.95
C THR A 257 -4.16 -1.48 5.10
N TRP A 258 -5.13 -0.85 4.45
CA TRP A 258 -6.01 -1.56 3.51
C TRP A 258 -5.22 -2.18 2.36
N SER A 259 -4.27 -1.43 1.77
CA SER A 259 -3.45 -1.96 0.68
C SER A 259 -2.65 -3.18 1.14
N PHE A 260 -2.01 -3.12 2.31
CA PHE A 260 -1.27 -4.25 2.87
C PHE A 260 -2.16 -5.49 3.06
N GLU A 261 -3.33 -5.33 3.67
CA GLU A 261 -4.32 -6.40 3.82
C GLU A 261 -4.68 -7.02 2.47
N GLN A 262 -5.04 -6.19 1.47
CA GLN A 262 -5.41 -6.66 0.14
C GLN A 262 -4.25 -7.36 -0.57
N GLY A 263 -3.01 -6.90 -0.36
CA GLY A 263 -1.82 -7.52 -0.94
C GLY A 263 -1.65 -8.98 -0.54
N LEU A 264 -1.97 -9.31 0.72
CA LEU A 264 -1.80 -10.66 1.27
C LEU A 264 -3.06 -11.52 1.20
N THR A 265 -4.24 -10.91 1.05
CA THR A 265 -5.53 -11.64 1.15
C THR A 265 -6.29 -11.74 -0.16
N THR A 266 -6.00 -10.87 -1.13
CA THR A 266 -6.63 -10.90 -2.45
C THR A 266 -5.81 -11.79 -3.39
N PRO A 267 -6.45 -12.69 -4.16
CA PRO A 267 -5.75 -13.48 -5.17
C PRO A 267 -5.10 -12.62 -6.25
N GLY A 268 -3.95 -13.09 -6.77
CA GLY A 268 -3.28 -12.49 -7.92
C GLY A 268 -4.08 -12.62 -9.23
N ALA A 269 -3.50 -12.11 -10.32
CA ALA A 269 -4.14 -12.10 -11.64
C ALA A 269 -4.52 -13.50 -12.15
N ASP A 270 -3.70 -14.50 -11.85
CA ASP A 270 -3.90 -15.91 -12.19
C ASP A 270 -4.88 -16.64 -11.25
N GLY A 271 -5.41 -15.94 -10.25
CA GLY A 271 -6.28 -16.50 -9.22
C GLY A 271 -5.56 -17.40 -8.22
N ARG A 272 -4.22 -17.42 -8.23
CA ARG A 272 -3.36 -18.14 -7.30
C ARG A 272 -2.50 -17.12 -6.55
N GLY A 273 -1.93 -17.55 -5.43
CA GLY A 273 -1.02 -16.69 -4.65
C GLY A 273 -1.68 -15.42 -4.11
N MET A 274 -0.84 -14.43 -3.85
CA MET A 274 -1.18 -13.15 -3.23
C MET A 274 -1.12 -12.03 -4.29
N ALA A 275 -1.96 -11.01 -4.22
CA ALA A 275 -1.91 -9.88 -5.15
C ALA A 275 -0.59 -9.10 -5.06
N ALA A 276 0.08 -9.14 -3.90
CA ALA A 276 1.41 -8.54 -3.72
C ALA A 276 2.57 -9.42 -4.24
N ASP A 277 2.34 -10.71 -4.52
CA ASP A 277 3.30 -11.60 -5.21
C ASP A 277 3.20 -11.28 -6.71
N GLN A 278 4.03 -10.34 -7.15
CA GLN A 278 3.90 -9.71 -8.47
C GLN A 278 4.60 -10.51 -9.56
N ASP A 279 5.57 -11.35 -9.21
CA ASP A 279 6.22 -12.26 -10.15
C ASP A 279 5.56 -13.65 -10.24
N GLY A 280 4.73 -14.01 -9.25
CA GLY A 280 3.96 -15.24 -9.22
C GLY A 280 4.77 -16.47 -8.82
N ASP A 281 5.91 -16.30 -8.14
CA ASP A 281 6.75 -17.42 -7.67
C ASP A 281 6.22 -18.12 -6.40
N GLY A 282 5.15 -17.57 -5.80
CA GLY A 282 4.50 -18.09 -4.61
C GLY A 282 5.12 -17.61 -3.29
N LYS A 283 6.11 -16.72 -3.33
CA LYS A 283 6.76 -16.13 -2.16
C LYS A 283 6.66 -14.61 -2.26
N LEU A 284 6.19 -13.99 -1.19
CA LEU A 284 6.18 -12.53 -1.13
C LEU A 284 7.52 -12.01 -0.59
N THR A 285 8.20 -11.17 -1.35
CA THR A 285 9.39 -10.44 -0.91
C THR A 285 9.05 -9.02 -0.43
N ILE A 286 9.94 -8.40 0.37
CA ILE A 286 9.78 -7.01 0.79
C ILE A 286 9.78 -6.05 -0.41
N GLY A 287 10.60 -6.31 -1.43
CA GLY A 287 10.66 -5.49 -2.64
C GLY A 287 9.35 -5.49 -3.43
N GLU A 288 8.73 -6.66 -3.58
CA GLU A 288 7.42 -6.78 -4.23
C GLU A 288 6.32 -6.13 -3.41
N LEU A 289 6.29 -6.37 -2.09
CA LEU A 289 5.34 -5.72 -1.20
C LEU A 289 5.46 -4.19 -1.31
N GLY A 290 6.67 -3.64 -1.27
CA GLY A 290 6.90 -2.22 -1.41
C GLY A 290 6.37 -1.66 -2.74
N THR A 291 6.70 -2.32 -3.84
CA THR A 291 6.23 -1.93 -5.19
C THR A 291 4.71 -1.98 -5.26
N TYR A 292 4.09 -3.05 -4.77
CA TYR A 292 2.65 -3.22 -4.71
C TYR A 292 2.00 -2.09 -3.89
N LEU A 293 2.47 -1.84 -2.67
CA LEU A 293 1.90 -0.83 -1.78
C LEU A 293 1.97 0.58 -2.39
N ASN A 294 3.09 0.94 -3.02
CA ASN A 294 3.22 2.22 -3.71
C ASN A 294 2.15 2.42 -4.77
N VAL A 295 1.88 1.39 -5.57
CA VAL A 295 0.86 1.44 -6.63
C VAL A 295 -0.54 1.54 -6.03
N GLN A 296 -0.86 0.68 -5.06
CA GLN A 296 -2.20 0.60 -4.47
C GLN A 296 -2.57 1.87 -3.70
N VAL A 297 -1.67 2.37 -2.85
CA VAL A 297 -1.91 3.59 -2.06
C VAL A 297 -2.07 4.80 -2.99
N ARG A 298 -1.26 4.89 -4.04
CA ARG A 298 -1.37 5.95 -5.06
C ARG A 298 -2.72 5.89 -5.78
N MET A 299 -3.19 4.71 -6.17
CA MET A 299 -4.49 4.56 -6.84
C MET A 299 -5.67 4.87 -5.91
N LEU A 300 -5.63 4.40 -4.65
CA LEU A 300 -6.73 4.63 -3.70
C LEU A 300 -6.88 6.11 -3.30
N SER A 301 -5.75 6.82 -3.24
CA SER A 301 -5.70 8.23 -2.88
C SER A 301 -5.93 9.19 -4.05
N GLY A 302 -6.10 8.67 -5.29
CA GLY A 302 -6.15 9.48 -6.50
C GLY A 302 -4.85 10.26 -6.74
N GLN A 303 -3.71 9.61 -6.52
CA GLN A 303 -2.34 10.15 -6.57
C GLN A 303 -1.94 11.17 -5.50
N ARG A 304 -2.66 11.25 -4.37
CA ARG A 304 -2.33 12.20 -3.29
C ARG A 304 -1.35 11.66 -2.26
N GLN A 305 -1.16 10.34 -2.24
CA GLN A 305 -0.38 9.63 -1.24
C GLN A 305 0.43 8.53 -1.93
N GLU A 306 1.73 8.49 -1.66
CA GLU A 306 2.64 7.39 -2.00
C GLU A 306 3.33 6.93 -0.72
N SER A 307 3.52 5.62 -0.57
CA SER A 307 4.18 5.06 0.61
C SER A 307 5.67 5.39 0.62
N SER A 308 6.24 5.57 1.81
CA SER A 308 7.68 5.65 2.01
C SER A 308 8.19 4.26 2.35
N ILE A 309 9.02 3.67 1.50
CA ILE A 309 9.56 2.32 1.71
C ILE A 309 11.07 2.40 1.81
N ILE A 310 11.60 1.88 2.92
CA ILE A 310 13.03 1.82 3.18
C ILE A 310 13.40 0.36 3.40
N ILE A 311 14.23 -0.13 2.49
CA ILE A 311 14.77 -1.49 2.49
C ILE A 311 16.29 -1.36 2.65
N PRO A 312 16.92 -2.11 3.55
CA PRO A 312 18.38 -2.17 3.60
C PRO A 312 18.94 -2.59 2.22
N PRO A 313 20.00 -1.92 1.71
CA PRO A 313 20.49 -2.16 0.36
C PRO A 313 20.78 -3.63 0.06
N GLY A 314 20.28 -4.14 -1.07
CA GLY A 314 20.49 -5.52 -1.51
C GLY A 314 19.63 -6.55 -0.80
N ARG A 315 18.62 -6.12 -0.03
CA ARG A 315 17.69 -6.99 0.70
C ARG A 315 16.25 -6.94 0.17
N GLU A 316 16.06 -6.45 -1.04
CA GLU A 316 14.75 -6.37 -1.71
C GLU A 316 14.14 -7.78 -1.87
N GLY A 317 14.96 -8.79 -2.16
CA GLY A 317 14.55 -10.19 -2.25
C GLY A 317 14.36 -10.91 -0.91
N GLN A 318 14.36 -10.18 0.22
CA GLN A 318 14.09 -10.77 1.53
C GLN A 318 12.64 -11.27 1.57
N GLY A 319 12.47 -12.60 1.69
CA GLY A 319 11.15 -13.21 1.87
C GLY A 319 10.48 -12.73 3.17
N LEU A 320 9.20 -12.40 3.07
CA LEU A 320 8.38 -11.87 4.15
C LEU A 320 7.62 -12.99 4.87
N PHE A 321 7.70 -13.03 6.20
CA PHE A 321 7.00 -14.00 7.06
C PHE A 321 7.10 -15.47 6.60
N ALA A 322 6.23 -16.34 7.12
CA ALA A 322 6.04 -17.68 6.58
C ALA A 322 5.20 -17.69 5.29
N THR A 323 4.56 -16.56 4.95
CA THR A 323 3.71 -16.31 3.77
C THR A 323 2.79 -17.48 3.39
N VAL A 324 1.61 -17.51 4.01
CA VAL A 324 0.55 -18.46 3.68
C VAL A 324 -0.34 -17.83 2.60
N PRO A 325 -0.42 -18.40 1.40
CA PRO A 325 -1.33 -17.91 0.37
C PRO A 325 -2.77 -17.91 0.89
N PRO A 326 -3.59 -16.91 0.50
CA PRO A 326 -4.99 -16.90 0.88
C PRO A 326 -5.67 -18.16 0.34
N PRO A 327 -6.61 -18.76 1.10
CA PRO A 327 -7.40 -19.85 0.57
C PRO A 327 -8.15 -19.36 -0.69
N PRO A 328 -8.39 -20.24 -1.68
CA PRO A 328 -9.21 -19.87 -2.83
C PRO A 328 -10.58 -19.41 -2.36
N ALA A 329 -10.84 -18.10 -2.43
CA ALA A 329 -12.15 -17.56 -2.11
C ALA A 329 -13.05 -17.73 -3.33
N PRO A 330 -14.31 -18.18 -3.16
CA PRO A 330 -15.27 -18.11 -4.24
C PRO A 330 -15.39 -16.65 -4.70
N PRO A 331 -15.58 -16.39 -6.01
CA PRO A 331 -15.75 -15.04 -6.50
C PRO A 331 -17.01 -14.44 -5.88
N VAL A 332 -16.83 -13.55 -4.90
CA VAL A 332 -17.90 -12.70 -4.39
C VAL A 332 -17.98 -11.51 -5.32
N ALA A 333 -19.14 -11.30 -5.95
CA ALA A 333 -19.34 -10.11 -6.76
C ALA A 333 -19.12 -8.88 -5.87
N PRO A 334 -18.29 -7.91 -6.30
CA PRO A 334 -18.14 -6.69 -5.52
C PRO A 334 -19.51 -6.01 -5.42
N PRO A 335 -19.80 -5.39 -4.27
CA PRO A 335 -21.06 -4.70 -4.09
C PRO A 335 -21.19 -3.56 -5.09
N LEU A 336 -22.44 -3.22 -5.44
CA LEU A 336 -22.71 -2.11 -6.35
C LEU A 336 -22.31 -0.77 -5.70
N PRO A 337 -21.71 0.16 -6.47
CA PRO A 337 -21.27 1.45 -5.96
C PRO A 337 -22.44 2.27 -5.44
N GLY A 338 -22.21 3.02 -4.36
CA GLY A 338 -23.18 3.95 -3.80
C GLY A 338 -23.23 5.27 -4.59
N LEU A 339 -24.40 5.64 -5.09
CA LEU A 339 -24.65 6.92 -5.75
C LEU A 339 -25.55 7.80 -4.88
N TYR A 340 -25.07 9.00 -4.55
CA TYR A 340 -25.85 10.03 -3.89
C TYR A 340 -26.24 11.14 -4.87
N VAL A 341 -27.51 11.56 -4.78
CA VAL A 341 -28.08 12.67 -5.55
C VAL A 341 -28.91 13.51 -4.60
N ALA A 342 -28.51 14.76 -4.39
CA ALA A 342 -29.19 15.65 -3.44
C ALA A 342 -30.59 16.08 -3.93
N ASP A 343 -30.75 16.30 -5.23
CA ASP A 343 -32.05 16.66 -5.81
C ASP A 343 -32.99 15.44 -5.83
N VAL A 344 -34.15 15.59 -5.20
CA VAL A 344 -35.11 14.49 -5.00
C VAL A 344 -35.69 13.98 -6.32
N LYS A 345 -35.92 14.86 -7.31
CA LYS A 345 -36.51 14.47 -8.61
C LYS A 345 -35.47 13.73 -9.45
N ALA A 346 -34.24 14.25 -9.52
CA ALA A 346 -33.13 13.60 -10.19
C ALA A 346 -32.81 12.25 -9.54
N ARG A 347 -32.82 12.18 -8.20
CA ARG A 347 -32.65 10.92 -7.46
C ARG A 347 -33.68 9.87 -7.86
N ALA A 348 -34.95 10.25 -7.97
CA ALA A 348 -36.01 9.34 -8.41
C ALA A 348 -35.78 8.82 -9.84
N SER A 349 -35.18 9.63 -10.73
CA SER A 349 -34.89 9.23 -12.12
C SER A 349 -33.74 8.24 -12.29
N VAL A 350 -32.90 8.08 -11.26
CA VAL A 350 -31.76 7.13 -11.24
C VAL A 350 -31.97 6.01 -10.22
N ALA A 351 -33.17 5.94 -9.62
CA ALA A 351 -33.58 4.87 -8.74
C ALA A 351 -34.15 3.72 -9.56
N GLY A 352 -33.64 2.51 -9.35
CA GLY A 352 -34.07 1.31 -10.05
C GLY A 352 -33.14 0.15 -9.77
N ALA A 353 -33.69 -1.07 -9.67
CA ALA A 353 -32.90 -2.27 -9.36
C ALA A 353 -31.99 -2.70 -10.53
N ASP A 354 -32.29 -2.27 -11.75
CA ASP A 354 -31.54 -2.63 -12.97
C ASP A 354 -30.29 -1.77 -13.19
N HIS A 355 -30.08 -0.75 -12.36
CA HIS A 355 -28.91 0.11 -12.47
C HIS A 355 -27.69 -0.53 -11.79
N PRO A 356 -26.47 -0.37 -12.34
CA PRO A 356 -25.24 -0.89 -11.74
C PRO A 356 -24.76 -0.02 -10.56
N TRP A 357 -25.67 0.51 -9.75
CA TRP A 357 -25.39 1.29 -8.55
C TRP A 357 -26.57 1.22 -7.57
N ARG A 358 -26.28 1.52 -6.29
CA ARG A 358 -27.30 1.69 -5.24
C ARG A 358 -27.48 3.16 -4.96
N VAL A 359 -28.73 3.63 -4.91
CA VAL A 359 -29.02 5.03 -4.56
C VAL A 359 -29.01 5.21 -3.05
N LEU A 360 -28.25 6.19 -2.56
CA LEU A 360 -28.15 6.55 -1.14
C LEU A 360 -28.98 7.80 -0.83
N ILE A 361 -29.49 7.89 0.40
CA ILE A 361 -30.43 8.96 0.81
C ILE A 361 -29.70 10.14 1.46
N ASP A 362 -28.64 9.89 2.23
CA ASP A 362 -27.94 10.88 3.06
C ASP A 362 -26.48 11.13 2.63
N GLY A 363 -26.03 10.46 1.57
CA GLY A 363 -24.67 10.58 1.04
C GLY A 363 -23.58 9.89 1.86
N LYS A 364 -23.91 9.32 3.03
CA LYS A 364 -22.92 8.62 3.86
C LYS A 364 -22.47 7.35 3.15
N GLY A 365 -21.16 7.20 2.97
CA GLY A 365 -20.58 6.06 2.25
C GLY A 365 -20.86 6.07 0.74
N ALA A 366 -21.23 7.22 0.16
CA ALA A 366 -21.39 7.33 -1.29
C ALA A 366 -20.03 7.25 -2.00
N ASP A 367 -19.91 6.33 -2.96
CA ASP A 367 -18.77 6.29 -3.88
C ASP A 367 -18.80 7.46 -4.86
N PHE A 368 -20.01 7.87 -5.24
CA PHE A 368 -20.26 8.95 -6.18
C PHE A 368 -21.31 9.92 -5.66
N VAL A 369 -21.07 11.21 -5.91
CA VAL A 369 -22.08 12.26 -5.77
C VAL A 369 -22.35 12.86 -7.15
N TRP A 370 -23.59 12.78 -7.61
CA TRP A 370 -24.01 13.45 -8.85
C TRP A 370 -24.69 14.77 -8.52
N ASP A 371 -24.04 15.88 -8.87
CA ASP A 371 -24.67 17.20 -8.88
C ASP A 371 -25.31 17.41 -10.25
N ASN A 372 -26.61 17.11 -10.33
CA ASN A 372 -27.39 17.19 -11.56
C ASN A 372 -27.58 18.64 -12.05
N VAL A 373 -27.43 19.64 -11.17
CA VAL A 373 -27.57 21.06 -11.51
C VAL A 373 -26.30 21.59 -12.15
N ARG A 374 -25.13 21.24 -11.58
CA ARG A 374 -23.82 21.61 -12.13
C ARG A 374 -23.31 20.64 -13.20
N HIS A 375 -24.02 19.53 -13.42
CA HIS A 375 -23.67 18.45 -14.35
C HIS A 375 -22.28 17.85 -14.08
N VAL A 376 -21.93 17.65 -12.82
CA VAL A 376 -20.64 17.08 -12.41
C VAL A 376 -20.82 15.81 -11.58
N MET A 377 -19.86 14.90 -11.71
CA MET A 377 -19.70 13.72 -10.86
C MET A 377 -18.51 13.92 -9.94
N LEU A 378 -18.72 13.70 -8.65
CA LEU A 378 -17.67 13.68 -7.64
C LEU A 378 -17.44 12.26 -7.13
N ARG A 379 -16.21 11.94 -6.75
CA ARG A 379 -15.86 10.68 -6.06
C ARG A 379 -15.87 10.89 -4.55
N ARG A 380 -15.91 9.80 -3.78
CA ARG A 380 -15.75 9.81 -2.30
C ARG A 380 -14.47 10.49 -1.79
N THR A 381 -13.46 10.68 -2.63
CA THR A 381 -12.24 11.43 -2.30
C THR A 381 -12.43 12.95 -2.38
N GLY A 382 -13.60 13.40 -2.84
CA GLY A 382 -13.94 14.78 -3.16
C GLY A 382 -13.38 15.29 -4.48
N ASP A 383 -12.77 14.43 -5.29
CA ASP A 383 -12.36 14.78 -6.65
C ASP A 383 -13.57 14.89 -7.59
N MET A 384 -13.54 15.89 -8.47
CA MET A 384 -14.43 15.97 -9.62
C MET A 384 -13.91 15.04 -10.72
N VAL A 385 -14.64 13.95 -10.97
CA VAL A 385 -14.21 12.87 -11.85
C VAL A 385 -14.85 12.90 -13.23
N ALA A 386 -15.94 13.66 -13.42
CA ALA A 386 -16.49 13.95 -14.74
C ALA A 386 -17.29 15.26 -14.75
N GLN A 387 -17.24 15.97 -15.87
CA GLN A 387 -18.02 17.16 -16.17
C GLN A 387 -19.04 16.91 -17.29
N ASN A 388 -20.04 17.77 -17.42
CA ASN A 388 -21.10 17.70 -18.44
C ASN A 388 -21.89 16.38 -18.43
N VAL A 389 -22.07 15.77 -17.25
CA VAL A 389 -22.87 14.56 -17.05
C VAL A 389 -24.35 14.95 -16.94
N LYS A 390 -25.07 14.85 -18.06
CA LYS A 390 -26.46 15.33 -18.21
C LYS A 390 -27.48 14.20 -18.36
N THR A 391 -27.03 13.05 -18.83
CA THR A 391 -27.92 11.94 -19.24
C THR A 391 -27.56 10.67 -18.49
N LEU A 392 -28.53 9.76 -18.34
CA LEU A 392 -28.34 8.47 -17.69
C LEU A 392 -27.23 7.62 -18.37
N PRO A 393 -27.10 7.57 -19.72
CA PRO A 393 -25.97 6.88 -20.36
C PRO A 393 -24.60 7.48 -20.03
N GLN A 394 -24.49 8.79 -19.85
CA GLN A 394 -23.24 9.42 -19.42
C GLN A 394 -22.92 9.08 -17.96
N LEU A 395 -23.92 9.17 -17.08
CA LEU A 395 -23.79 8.78 -15.67
C LEU A 395 -23.31 7.33 -15.55
N ARG A 396 -23.95 6.41 -16.29
CA ARG A 396 -23.55 5.01 -16.35
C ARG A 396 -22.13 4.84 -16.88
N GLY A 397 -21.74 5.58 -17.92
CA GLY A 397 -20.38 5.55 -18.45
C GLY A 397 -19.30 5.87 -17.41
N VAL A 398 -19.53 6.90 -16.59
CA VAL A 398 -18.62 7.26 -15.48
C VAL A 398 -18.53 6.11 -14.46
N ILE A 399 -19.67 5.55 -14.05
CA ILE A 399 -19.72 4.49 -13.04
C ILE A 399 -19.08 3.19 -13.56
N ASP A 400 -19.43 2.78 -14.77
CA ASP A 400 -18.89 1.59 -15.44
C ASP A 400 -17.37 1.72 -15.64
N LYS A 401 -16.87 2.91 -15.99
CA LYS A 401 -15.44 3.18 -16.02
C LYS A 401 -14.78 2.88 -14.69
N TRP A 402 -15.27 3.48 -13.61
CA TRP A 402 -14.63 3.34 -12.31
C TRP A 402 -14.72 1.91 -11.78
N ALA A 403 -15.80 1.19 -12.08
CA ALA A 403 -15.89 -0.25 -11.84
C ALA A 403 -14.76 -1.01 -12.57
N ALA A 404 -14.47 -0.67 -13.83
CA ALA A 404 -13.35 -1.25 -14.56
C ALA A 404 -11.99 -0.91 -13.92
N ILE A 405 -11.77 0.33 -13.48
CA ILE A 405 -10.54 0.75 -12.80
C ILE A 405 -10.35 -0.03 -11.49
N GLU A 406 -11.39 -0.12 -10.65
CA GLU A 406 -11.34 -0.89 -9.39
C GLU A 406 -11.11 -2.39 -9.64
N ALA A 407 -11.66 -2.94 -10.72
CA ALA A 407 -11.45 -4.34 -11.09
C ALA A 407 -10.05 -4.63 -11.67
N MET A 408 -9.40 -3.62 -12.27
CA MET A 408 -8.01 -3.68 -12.72
C MET A 408 -7.00 -3.37 -11.61
N ARG A 409 -7.38 -2.64 -10.57
CA ARG A 409 -6.48 -2.21 -9.49
C ARG A 409 -5.67 -3.36 -8.86
N PRO A 410 -6.25 -4.53 -8.52
CA PRO A 410 -5.48 -5.66 -7.98
C PRO A 410 -4.52 -6.30 -8.99
N LEU A 411 -4.66 -6.00 -10.28
CA LEU A 411 -3.83 -6.52 -11.37
C LEU A 411 -2.61 -5.65 -11.67
N LEU A 412 -2.50 -4.48 -11.03
CA LEU A 412 -1.44 -3.54 -11.31
C LEU A 412 -0.08 -4.05 -10.85
N SER A 413 0.89 -3.98 -11.76
CA SER A 413 2.30 -4.29 -11.52
C SER A 413 3.12 -3.36 -12.40
N GLU A 414 4.07 -2.65 -11.80
CA GLU A 414 4.92 -1.68 -12.48
C GLU A 414 6.35 -2.21 -12.70
N GLN A 415 6.59 -3.51 -12.45
CA GLN A 415 7.91 -4.15 -12.55
C GLN A 415 8.55 -4.06 -13.94
N ARG A 416 7.75 -4.04 -15.02
CA ARG A 416 8.27 -3.91 -16.40
C ARG A 416 8.22 -2.49 -16.94
N ALA A 417 7.15 -1.77 -16.62
CA ALA A 417 7.02 -0.38 -16.95
C ALA A 417 6.00 0.30 -16.03
N ARG A 418 6.39 1.46 -15.49
CA ARG A 418 5.53 2.47 -14.88
C ARG A 418 5.14 3.49 -15.95
N LEU A 419 3.85 3.82 -16.02
CA LEU A 419 3.37 4.95 -16.78
C LEU A 419 3.42 6.23 -15.93
N VAL A 420 4.07 7.25 -16.44
CA VAL A 420 4.16 8.58 -15.82
C VAL A 420 3.48 9.60 -16.73
N VAL A 421 2.62 10.41 -16.13
CA VAL A 421 1.90 11.51 -16.79
C VAL A 421 2.59 12.82 -16.42
N GLY A 422 2.97 13.61 -17.43
CA GLY A 422 3.63 14.91 -17.27
C GLY A 422 3.05 15.97 -18.21
N PRO A 423 3.54 17.21 -18.18
CA PRO A 423 4.66 17.69 -17.38
C PRO A 423 4.29 18.20 -15.98
N LEU A 424 2.99 18.26 -15.62
CA LEU A 424 2.60 18.71 -14.29
C LEU A 424 2.82 17.60 -13.26
N ASP A 425 2.94 17.99 -11.99
CA ASP A 425 3.10 17.05 -10.88
C ASP A 425 1.88 16.11 -10.75
N ASN A 426 2.12 14.94 -10.15
CA ASN A 426 1.07 13.95 -9.91
C ASN A 426 -0.14 14.59 -9.22
N GLY A 427 -1.32 14.36 -9.78
CA GLY A 427 -2.54 14.89 -9.23
C GLY A 427 -2.85 16.36 -9.51
N ALA A 428 -1.98 17.07 -10.25
CA ALA A 428 -2.28 18.41 -10.74
C ALA A 428 -3.41 18.37 -11.78
N ARG A 429 -4.16 19.46 -11.86
CA ARG A 429 -5.21 19.63 -12.86
C ARG A 429 -4.64 20.23 -14.14
N TYR A 430 -4.84 19.53 -15.25
CA TYR A 430 -4.50 19.99 -16.58
C TYR A 430 -5.65 20.79 -17.19
N PRO A 431 -5.41 22.04 -17.63
CA PRO A 431 -6.41 22.82 -18.34
C PRO A 431 -6.66 22.27 -19.74
N SER A 432 -7.79 22.66 -20.34
CA SER A 432 -8.09 22.29 -21.72
C SER A 432 -7.00 22.75 -22.68
N GLY A 433 -6.64 21.88 -23.63
CA GLY A 433 -5.60 22.12 -24.62
C GLY A 433 -4.17 22.03 -24.07
N ALA A 434 -3.99 21.78 -22.77
CA ALA A 434 -2.65 21.60 -22.20
C ALA A 434 -1.96 20.39 -22.85
N PRO A 435 -0.65 20.48 -23.16
CA PRO A 435 0.12 19.33 -23.59
C PRO A 435 0.23 18.31 -22.45
N VAL A 436 0.17 17.04 -22.82
CA VAL A 436 0.34 15.91 -21.90
C VAL A 436 1.39 14.99 -22.49
N THR A 437 2.38 14.65 -21.68
CA THR A 437 3.40 13.68 -22.02
C THR A 437 3.13 12.40 -21.24
N LEU A 438 3.12 11.26 -21.93
CA LEU A 438 2.91 9.93 -21.35
C LEU A 438 4.19 9.12 -21.55
N ALA A 439 4.97 8.98 -20.48
CA ALA A 439 6.25 8.29 -20.52
C ALA A 439 6.13 6.92 -19.86
N LEU A 440 6.51 5.86 -20.58
CA LEU A 440 6.78 4.58 -19.96
C LEU A 440 8.21 4.61 -19.38
N GLN A 441 8.35 4.20 -18.13
CA GLN A 441 9.62 4.19 -17.39
C GLN A 441 9.85 2.81 -16.77
N ALA A 442 11.09 2.34 -16.73
CA ALA A 442 11.47 1.09 -16.09
C ALA A 442 12.80 1.25 -15.36
N ASP A 443 13.13 0.31 -14.49
CA ASP A 443 14.45 0.26 -13.86
C ASP A 443 15.54 0.13 -14.92
N GLY A 444 16.52 1.04 -14.88
CA GLY A 444 17.56 1.16 -15.90
C GLY A 444 17.12 1.83 -17.22
N GLN A 445 15.85 2.29 -17.31
CA GLN A 445 15.29 3.08 -18.42
C GLN A 445 15.44 2.45 -19.82
N ARG A 446 15.74 1.16 -19.89
CA ARG A 446 15.91 0.40 -21.13
C ARG A 446 15.21 -0.93 -21.04
N VAL A 447 14.68 -1.36 -22.17
CA VAL A 447 13.99 -2.63 -22.31
C VAL A 447 15.00 -3.78 -22.09
N ALA A 448 14.79 -4.59 -21.05
CA ALA A 448 15.70 -5.68 -20.71
C ALA A 448 15.52 -6.91 -21.63
N ALA A 449 14.30 -7.17 -22.10
CA ALA A 449 13.95 -8.30 -22.95
C ALA A 449 12.88 -7.87 -23.98
N PRO A 450 12.75 -8.56 -25.14
CA PRO A 450 11.74 -8.20 -26.14
C PRO A 450 10.34 -8.20 -25.54
N GLN A 451 9.62 -7.09 -25.70
CA GLN A 451 8.28 -6.90 -25.13
C GLN A 451 7.41 -6.09 -26.10
N TYR A 452 6.11 -6.02 -25.82
CA TYR A 452 5.12 -5.31 -26.61
C TYR A 452 4.33 -4.37 -25.72
N ALA A 453 4.33 -3.09 -26.05
CA ALA A 453 3.51 -2.10 -25.33
C ALA A 453 2.19 -1.86 -26.05
N THR A 454 1.14 -1.67 -25.26
CA THR A 454 -0.18 -1.19 -25.70
C THR A 454 -0.64 -0.13 -24.71
N VAL A 455 -0.87 1.10 -25.19
CA VAL A 455 -1.32 2.23 -24.37
C VAL A 455 -2.66 2.74 -24.90
N PHE A 456 -3.59 2.99 -24.00
CA PHE A 456 -4.90 3.55 -24.31
C PHE A 456 -5.41 4.40 -23.16
N ASN A 457 -6.25 5.39 -23.46
CA ASN A 457 -6.95 6.19 -22.47
C ASN A 457 -8.37 5.63 -22.26
N ILE A 458 -8.83 5.69 -21.00
CA ILE A 458 -10.24 5.65 -20.65
C ILE A 458 -10.59 7.06 -20.17
N ALA A 459 -11.27 7.82 -21.03
CA ALA A 459 -11.65 9.22 -20.77
C ALA A 459 -12.62 9.33 -19.58
N SER A 460 -12.77 10.52 -18.99
CA SER A 460 -13.60 10.78 -17.80
C SER A 460 -15.03 10.20 -17.84
N ASP A 461 -15.64 10.07 -19.01
CA ASP A 461 -16.98 9.51 -19.21
C ASP A 461 -17.02 8.00 -19.57
N GLY A 462 -15.86 7.35 -19.56
CA GLY A 462 -15.67 5.93 -19.88
C GLY A 462 -15.35 5.62 -21.34
N THR A 463 -15.23 6.64 -22.20
CA THR A 463 -14.85 6.45 -23.60
C THR A 463 -13.42 5.90 -23.73
N VAL A 464 -13.25 4.82 -24.49
CA VAL A 464 -11.93 4.20 -24.76
C VAL A 464 -11.28 4.84 -25.97
N GLN A 465 -10.01 5.25 -25.86
CA GLN A 465 -9.23 5.89 -26.93
C GLN A 465 -7.87 5.23 -27.05
N ARG A 466 -7.47 4.75 -28.23
CA ARG A 466 -6.15 4.14 -28.41
C ARG A 466 -5.07 5.21 -28.49
N LEU A 467 -3.90 4.93 -27.90
CA LEU A 467 -2.77 5.85 -27.90
C LEU A 467 -1.49 5.23 -28.47
N PHE A 468 -1.27 3.92 -28.29
CA PHE A 468 -0.13 3.21 -28.86
C PHE A 468 -0.38 1.70 -28.96
N PRO A 469 0.03 1.03 -30.05
CA PRO A 469 0.48 1.59 -31.33
C PRO A 469 -0.73 2.10 -32.16
N VAL A 470 -0.60 3.29 -32.74
CA VAL A 470 -1.64 3.90 -33.60
C VAL A 470 -1.09 4.45 -34.92
N ALA A 471 0.19 4.85 -34.95
CA ALA A 471 0.86 5.30 -36.16
C ALA A 471 1.52 4.12 -36.91
N PRO A 472 1.68 4.20 -38.25
CA PRO A 472 2.43 3.19 -39.01
C PRO A 472 3.87 2.99 -38.50
N SER A 473 4.49 4.06 -37.98
CA SER A 473 5.84 4.04 -37.39
C SER A 473 5.93 3.22 -36.11
N ASP A 474 4.81 3.03 -35.40
CA ASP A 474 4.77 2.27 -34.16
C ASP A 474 4.83 0.75 -34.42
N GLY A 475 4.59 0.34 -35.67
CA GLY A 475 4.55 -1.06 -36.09
C GLY A 475 3.56 -1.87 -35.26
N ASP A 476 4.01 -3.00 -34.76
CA ASP A 476 3.28 -3.86 -33.82
C ASP A 476 3.54 -3.49 -32.35
N GLY A 477 4.01 -2.27 -32.06
CA GLY A 477 4.32 -1.82 -30.71
C GLY A 477 5.40 -2.64 -30.01
N ARG A 478 6.27 -3.32 -30.78
CA ARG A 478 7.41 -4.07 -30.27
C ARG A 478 8.49 -3.14 -29.73
N LEU A 479 9.01 -3.51 -28.57
CA LEU A 479 10.10 -2.87 -27.87
C LEU A 479 11.30 -3.81 -27.88
N ALA A 480 12.37 -3.42 -28.59
CA ALA A 480 13.58 -4.22 -28.70
C ALA A 480 14.47 -4.07 -27.45
N PRO A 481 15.27 -5.09 -27.07
CA PRO A 481 16.24 -4.96 -25.99
C PRO A 481 17.17 -3.77 -26.19
N GLY A 482 17.39 -3.00 -25.13
CA GLY A 482 18.23 -1.80 -25.15
C GLY A 482 17.57 -0.54 -25.75
N GLN A 483 16.34 -0.65 -26.28
CA GLN A 483 15.54 0.49 -26.73
C GLN A 483 15.01 1.29 -25.55
N SER A 484 14.91 2.61 -25.71
CA SER A 484 14.16 3.46 -24.79
C SER A 484 12.67 3.15 -24.86
N LEU A 485 12.01 3.25 -23.71
CA LEU A 485 10.57 3.14 -23.64
C LEU A 485 9.87 4.33 -24.35
N PRO A 486 8.67 4.12 -24.90
CA PRO A 486 7.98 5.15 -25.67
C PRO A 486 7.58 6.33 -24.77
N VAL A 487 7.68 7.52 -25.36
CA VAL A 487 7.13 8.76 -24.82
C VAL A 487 6.09 9.24 -25.83
N LEU A 488 4.84 9.32 -25.40
CA LEU A 488 3.71 9.71 -26.25
C LEU A 488 3.31 11.14 -25.91
N GLU A 489 3.16 11.97 -26.95
CA GLU A 489 2.66 13.33 -26.80
C GLU A 489 1.16 13.36 -27.10
N SER A 490 0.41 14.06 -26.27
CA SER A 490 -1.03 14.24 -26.39
C SER A 490 -1.45 15.63 -25.91
N GLN A 491 -2.74 15.91 -25.96
CA GLN A 491 -3.33 17.14 -25.47
C GLN A 491 -4.64 16.87 -24.74
N VAL A 492 -4.92 17.67 -23.73
CA VAL A 492 -6.19 17.59 -23.00
C VAL A 492 -7.34 18.07 -23.85
N ILE A 493 -8.29 17.17 -24.12
CA ILE A 493 -9.55 17.46 -24.81
C ILE A 493 -10.73 16.96 -23.98
N ALA A 494 -11.93 17.47 -24.26
CA ALA A 494 -13.15 16.97 -23.64
C ALA A 494 -13.40 15.49 -24.01
N PRO A 495 -14.04 14.69 -23.13
CA PRO A 495 -14.70 15.07 -21.89
C PRO A 495 -13.73 15.28 -20.70
N TYR A 496 -14.01 16.29 -19.86
CA TYR A 496 -13.15 16.64 -18.73
C TYR A 496 -13.53 15.91 -17.43
N GLY A 497 -12.53 15.63 -16.60
CA GLY A 497 -12.67 14.93 -15.33
C GLY A 497 -11.40 14.14 -15.00
N ALA A 498 -11.53 12.95 -14.44
CA ALA A 498 -10.40 12.07 -14.17
C ALA A 498 -10.25 11.06 -15.30
N ASP A 499 -9.27 11.24 -16.18
CA ASP A 499 -8.87 10.30 -17.23
C ASP A 499 -7.93 9.24 -16.65
N HIS A 500 -7.95 8.03 -17.24
CA HIS A 500 -7.09 6.92 -16.81
C HIS A 500 -6.39 6.35 -18.03
N VAL A 501 -5.11 6.68 -18.16
CA VAL A 501 -4.26 6.13 -19.20
C VAL A 501 -3.73 4.79 -18.72
N VAL A 502 -3.96 3.75 -19.50
CA VAL A 502 -3.60 2.37 -19.18
C VAL A 502 -2.47 1.94 -20.11
N ALA A 503 -1.39 1.44 -19.52
CA ALA A 503 -0.27 0.85 -20.22
C ALA A 503 -0.17 -0.64 -19.89
N LEU A 504 -0.30 -1.47 -20.92
CA LEU A 504 -0.12 -2.91 -20.84
C LEU A 504 1.16 -3.29 -21.58
N VAL A 505 2.08 -3.93 -20.87
CA VAL A 505 3.32 -4.49 -21.45
C VAL A 505 3.27 -6.00 -21.37
N THR A 506 3.48 -6.68 -22.49
CA THR A 506 3.42 -8.15 -22.57
C THR A 506 4.67 -8.73 -23.26
N PRO A 507 5.07 -9.98 -22.94
CA PRO A 507 6.21 -10.62 -23.60
C PRO A 507 5.90 -11.07 -25.03
N GLN A 508 4.62 -11.25 -25.35
CA GLN A 508 4.11 -11.69 -26.66
C GLN A 508 3.15 -10.65 -27.23
N PRO A 509 2.99 -10.55 -28.56
CA PRO A 509 2.11 -9.56 -29.18
C PRO A 509 0.64 -9.82 -28.80
N PRO A 510 -0.07 -8.86 -28.18
CA PRO A 510 -1.44 -9.07 -27.70
C PRO A 510 -2.47 -8.79 -28.82
N GLU A 511 -2.39 -9.52 -29.93
CA GLU A 511 -3.16 -9.24 -31.16
C GLU A 511 -4.67 -9.23 -30.93
N ALA A 512 -5.20 -10.27 -30.26
CA ALA A 512 -6.63 -10.38 -29.98
C ALA A 512 -7.14 -9.21 -29.13
N PHE A 513 -6.36 -8.79 -28.13
CA PHE A 513 -6.70 -7.64 -27.29
C PHE A 513 -6.65 -6.34 -28.08
N ARG A 514 -5.69 -6.17 -28.99
CA ARG A 514 -5.63 -4.98 -29.87
C ARG A 514 -6.77 -4.95 -30.89
N VAL A 515 -7.24 -6.11 -31.36
CA VAL A 515 -8.48 -6.19 -32.16
C VAL A 515 -9.66 -5.71 -31.33
N LEU A 516 -9.82 -6.22 -30.10
CA LEU A 516 -10.87 -5.77 -29.18
C LEU A 516 -10.81 -4.25 -28.96
N LEU A 517 -9.63 -3.69 -28.66
CA LEU A 517 -9.47 -2.24 -28.48
C LEU A 517 -9.95 -1.42 -29.69
N ARG A 518 -9.72 -1.90 -30.92
CA ARG A 518 -10.26 -1.25 -32.13
C ARG A 518 -11.78 -1.33 -32.20
N THR A 519 -12.38 -2.43 -31.76
CA THR A 519 -13.84 -2.61 -31.79
C THR A 519 -14.57 -1.73 -30.78
N VAL A 520 -13.91 -1.36 -29.67
CA VAL A 520 -14.49 -0.53 -28.60
C VAL A 520 -14.00 0.92 -28.60
N GLU A 521 -13.18 1.29 -29.57
CA GLU A 521 -12.67 2.65 -29.72
C GLU A 521 -13.82 3.65 -29.86
N ASN A 522 -13.72 4.77 -29.15
CA ASN A 522 -14.73 5.82 -29.03
C ASN A 522 -16.07 5.35 -28.43
N GLN A 523 -16.09 4.24 -27.70
CA GLN A 523 -17.26 3.75 -26.98
C GLN A 523 -17.03 3.72 -25.47
N ARG A 524 -18.12 3.86 -24.69
CA ARG A 524 -18.13 3.73 -23.23
C ARG A 524 -18.13 2.26 -22.82
N ALA A 525 -17.01 1.58 -23.02
CA ALA A 525 -16.91 0.12 -22.94
C ALA A 525 -15.72 -0.36 -22.07
N ALA A 526 -15.28 0.45 -21.10
CA ALA A 526 -14.15 0.15 -20.22
C ALA A 526 -14.23 -1.25 -19.56
N ASN A 527 -15.43 -1.67 -19.13
CA ASN A 527 -15.66 -2.98 -18.50
C ASN A 527 -15.26 -4.17 -19.39
N TRP A 528 -15.30 -4.02 -20.72
CA TRP A 528 -14.99 -5.11 -21.66
C TRP A 528 -13.49 -5.41 -21.72
N LEU A 529 -12.65 -4.52 -21.20
CA LEU A 529 -11.20 -4.64 -21.24
C LEU A 529 -10.63 -5.42 -20.05
N VAL A 530 -11.37 -5.51 -18.93
CA VAL A 530 -10.87 -6.05 -17.67
C VAL A 530 -10.50 -7.54 -17.77
N ALA A 531 -11.42 -8.38 -18.26
CA ALA A 531 -11.18 -9.83 -18.34
C ALA A 531 -10.05 -10.20 -19.33
N PRO A 532 -9.99 -9.63 -20.55
CA PRO A 532 -8.86 -9.83 -21.45
C PRO A 532 -7.52 -9.40 -20.88
N ILE A 533 -7.46 -8.27 -20.16
CA ILE A 533 -6.22 -7.82 -19.50
C ILE A 533 -5.79 -8.83 -18.43
N ARG A 534 -6.73 -9.27 -17.57
CA ARG A 534 -6.46 -10.29 -16.56
C ARG A 534 -5.91 -11.58 -17.19
N GLU A 535 -6.50 -12.04 -18.28
CA GLU A 535 -6.06 -13.24 -18.99
C GLU A 535 -4.63 -13.10 -19.53
N LEU A 536 -4.28 -11.93 -20.08
CA LEU A 536 -2.93 -11.65 -20.57
C LEU A 536 -1.89 -11.64 -19.44
N LEU A 537 -2.23 -11.04 -18.29
CA LEU A 537 -1.35 -11.01 -17.12
C LEU A 537 -1.17 -12.41 -16.52
N ALA A 538 -2.26 -13.17 -16.37
CA ALA A 538 -2.24 -14.53 -15.85
C ALA A 538 -1.41 -15.52 -16.70
N LYS A 539 -1.36 -15.32 -18.04
CA LYS A 539 -0.55 -16.13 -18.95
C LYS A 539 0.94 -15.84 -18.87
N SER A 540 1.35 -14.74 -18.25
CA SER A 540 2.76 -14.31 -18.20
C SER A 540 3.11 -13.65 -16.85
N PRO A 541 2.97 -14.36 -15.71
CA PRO A 541 3.33 -13.84 -14.38
C PRO A 541 4.76 -13.32 -14.37
N GLY A 542 4.98 -12.15 -13.75
CA GLY A 542 6.26 -11.44 -13.70
C GLY A 542 6.82 -10.97 -15.05
N GLN A 543 6.24 -11.34 -16.19
CA GLN A 543 6.71 -10.98 -17.53
C GLN A 543 5.81 -9.98 -18.25
N ALA A 544 4.55 -9.89 -17.83
CA ALA A 544 3.63 -8.85 -18.23
C ALA A 544 3.42 -7.85 -17.08
N SER A 545 3.08 -6.61 -17.41
CA SER A 545 2.84 -5.56 -16.43
C SER A 545 1.69 -4.66 -16.86
N LEU A 546 1.00 -4.08 -15.89
CA LEU A 546 -0.12 -3.17 -16.07
C LEU A 546 0.09 -1.96 -15.17
N SER A 547 0.23 -0.79 -15.78
CA SER A 547 0.32 0.48 -15.08
C SER A 547 -0.82 1.40 -15.50
N ILE A 548 -1.33 2.18 -14.55
CA ILE A 548 -2.38 3.17 -14.79
C ILE A 548 -1.86 4.53 -14.32
N GLY A 549 -1.87 5.49 -15.23
CA GLY A 549 -1.65 6.90 -14.95
C GLY A 549 -2.99 7.61 -14.90
N GLU A 550 -3.27 8.32 -13.82
CA GLU A 550 -4.44 9.20 -13.72
C GLU A 550 -4.09 10.60 -14.20
N LEU A 551 -5.00 11.20 -14.96
CA LEU A 551 -4.88 12.54 -15.52
C LEU A 551 -6.14 13.34 -15.15
N TYR A 552 -6.00 14.37 -14.32
CA TYR A 552 -7.12 15.23 -13.94
C TYR A 552 -7.22 16.40 -14.93
N THR A 553 -8.36 16.54 -15.60
CA THR A 553 -8.57 17.48 -16.70
C THR A 553 -9.72 18.43 -16.44
N GLY A 554 -9.65 19.63 -17.01
CA GLY A 554 -10.79 20.52 -17.19
C GLY A 554 -10.48 21.99 -17.03
N ASN A 555 -11.50 22.82 -17.28
CA ASN A 555 -11.41 24.29 -17.30
C ASN A 555 -11.38 24.96 -15.93
#